data_AF-A0AB73AEZ8-F1
#
_entry.id   AF-A0AB73AEZ8-F1
#
_cell.length_a   1.000
_cell.length_b   1.000
_cell.length_c   1.000
_cell.angle_alpha   90.00
_cell.angle_beta   90.00
_cell.angle_gamma   90.00
#
_symmetry.space_group_name_H-M   'P 1'
#
loop_
_entity.id
_entity.type
_entity.pdbx_description
1 polymer ?
#
loop_
_entity_poly.entity_id
_entity_poly.type
_entity_poly.pdbx_seq_one_letter_code
_entity_poly.pdbx_strand_id
1 'polypeptide(L)' 'MSLTDGVKCDNCARHCPTGAIQMIVAEPEKETSPQIPAINTERCIGCGACENLCPARPFSAIYVEGHERHRII' A
#
# COMPACT_ATOMS: atom_id res chain seq x y z
N MET A 1 4.21 12.38 -8.22
CA MET A 1 3.53 11.29 -8.95
C MET A 1 2.18 11.02 -8.30
N SER A 2 1.08 11.38 -8.94
CA SER A 2 -0.26 10.94 -8.54
C SER A 2 -0.64 9.73 -9.41
N LEU A 3 -1.29 8.73 -8.83
CA LEU A 3 -1.71 7.50 -9.53
C LEU A 3 -2.79 7.74 -10.59
N THR A 4 -3.34 8.95 -10.67
CA THR A 4 -4.35 9.36 -11.65
C THR A 4 -3.86 9.33 -13.11
N ASP A 5 -2.55 9.24 -13.36
CA ASP A 5 -1.98 9.26 -14.72
C ASP A 5 -1.56 7.88 -15.27
N GLY A 6 -2.06 6.76 -14.71
CA GLY A 6 -1.70 5.42 -15.19
C GLY A 6 -0.25 5.01 -14.91
N VAL A 7 0.41 5.72 -13.98
CA VAL A 7 1.79 5.46 -13.57
C VAL A 7 1.83 4.41 -12.48
N LYS A 8 2.65 3.36 -12.66
CA LYS A 8 2.93 2.39 -11.60
C LYS A 8 3.53 3.11 -10.39
N CYS A 9 2.84 3.06 -9.26
CA CYS A 9 3.27 3.65 -8.00
C CYS A 9 3.44 2.56 -6.95
N ASP A 10 4.60 2.52 -6.32
CA ASP A 10 5.00 1.57 -5.28
C ASP A 10 5.47 2.30 -4.01
N ASN A 11 5.05 3.55 -3.83
CA ASN A 11 5.50 4.44 -2.77
C ASN A 11 5.21 3.87 -1.37
N CYS A 12 4.03 3.27 -1.19
CA CYS A 12 3.67 2.61 0.06
C CYS A 12 4.62 1.44 0.40
N ALA A 13 5.00 0.61 -0.58
CA ALA A 13 5.93 -0.49 -0.39
C ALA A 13 7.34 0.00 -0.05
N ARG A 14 7.83 1.03 -0.75
CA ARG A 14 9.18 1.58 -0.54
C ARG A 14 9.37 2.25 0.82
N HIS A 15 8.32 2.89 1.35
CA HIS A 15 8.39 3.63 2.61
C HIS A 15 7.92 2.83 3.82
N CYS A 16 7.47 1.59 3.64
CA CYS A 16 7.07 0.75 4.76
C CYS A 16 8.30 0.33 5.58
N PRO A 17 8.44 0.76 6.85
CA PRO A 17 9.64 0.48 7.64
C PRO A 17 9.81 -1.01 7.97
N THR A 18 8.71 -1.77 7.99
CA THR A 18 8.72 -3.22 8.28
C THR A 18 8.70 -4.09 7.03
N GLY A 19 8.64 -3.48 5.83
CA GLY A 19 8.50 -4.20 4.56
C GLY A 19 7.21 -5.01 4.49
N ALA A 20 6.13 -4.56 5.13
CA ALA A 20 4.86 -5.27 5.20
C ALA A 20 4.00 -5.16 3.93
N ILE A 21 4.42 -4.40 2.92
CA ILE A 21 3.59 -4.09 1.74
C ILE A 21 4.23 -4.66 0.48
N GLN A 22 3.43 -5.37 -0.33
CA GLN A 22 3.84 -5.95 -1.61
C GLN A 22 2.92 -5.49 -2.73
N MET A 23 3.42 -5.35 -3.95
CA MET A 23 2.61 -5.00 -5.12
C MET A 23 2.20 -6.28 -5.87
N ILE A 24 0.92 -6.66 -5.78
CA ILE A 24 0.37 -7.85 -6.43
C ILE A 24 -0.51 -7.46 -7.62
N VAL A 25 -0.69 -8.37 -8.58
CA VAL A 25 -1.62 -8.17 -9.69
C VAL A 25 -3.04 -8.35 -9.17
N ALA A 26 -3.93 -7.38 -9.41
CA ALA A 26 -5.31 -7.44 -8.90
C ALA A 26 -6.11 -8.60 -9.52
N GLU A 27 -5.92 -8.84 -10.81
CA GLU A 27 -6.59 -9.88 -11.59
C GLU A 27 -5.53 -10.66 -12.38
N PRO A 28 -4.97 -11.76 -11.84
CA PRO A 28 -3.83 -12.46 -12.43
C PRO A 28 -4.14 -13.08 -13.81
N GLU A 29 -5.42 -13.27 -14.12
CA GLU A 29 -5.90 -13.77 -15.41
C GLU A 29 -5.90 -12.72 -16.54
N LYS A 30 -5.79 -11.42 -16.20
CA LYS A 30 -5.74 -10.32 -17.18
C LYS A 30 -4.32 -9.79 -17.30
N GLU A 31 -3.73 -9.89 -18.49
CA GLU A 31 -2.37 -9.39 -18.77
C GLU A 31 -2.22 -7.87 -18.51
N THR A 32 -3.30 -7.11 -18.67
CA THR A 32 -3.34 -5.66 -18.44
C THR A 32 -3.79 -5.27 -17.03
N SER A 33 -3.89 -6.24 -16.10
CA SER A 33 -4.39 -5.94 -14.76
C SER A 33 -3.43 -5.04 -13.98
N PRO A 34 -3.93 -4.00 -13.28
CA PRO A 34 -3.09 -3.15 -12.48
C PRO A 34 -2.47 -3.90 -11.29
N GLN A 35 -1.31 -3.42 -10.86
CA GLN A 35 -0.72 -3.85 -9.60
C GLN A 35 -1.29 -3.02 -8.46
N ILE A 36 -1.78 -3.69 -7.41
CA ILE A 36 -2.34 -3.08 -6.20
C ILE A 36 -1.48 -3.44 -4.99
N PRO A 37 -1.40 -2.57 -3.97
CA PRO A 37 -0.68 -2.88 -2.75
C PRO A 37 -1.47 -3.89 -1.91
N ALA A 38 -0.80 -4.94 -1.45
CA ALA A 38 -1.28 -5.91 -0.47
C ALA A 38 -0.47 -5.80 0.82
N ILE A 39 -1.15 -5.87 1.96
CA ILE A 39 -0.55 -5.73 3.29
C ILE A 39 -0.42 -7.09 3.94
N ASN A 40 0.80 -7.45 4.36
CA ASN A 40 1.04 -8.53 5.29
C ASN A 40 0.75 -8.03 6.72
N THR A 41 -0.37 -8.48 7.28
CA THR A 41 -0.85 -8.07 8.61
C THR A 41 0.00 -8.58 9.77
N GLU A 42 0.81 -9.62 9.56
CA GLU A 42 1.75 -10.14 10.56
C GLU A 42 2.95 -9.20 10.73
N ARG A 43 3.36 -8.53 9.65
CA ARG A 43 4.47 -7.56 9.66
C ARG A 43 4.01 -6.10 9.79
N CYS A 44 2.73 -5.84 9.58
CA CYS A 44 2.19 -4.49 9.67
C CYS A 44 2.07 -4.07 11.14
N ILE A 45 2.66 -2.92 11.45
CA ILE A 45 2.62 -2.35 12.81
C ILE A 45 1.46 -1.37 13.01
N GLY A 46 0.66 -1.11 11.98
CA GLY A 46 -0.50 -0.22 12.06
C GLY A 46 -0.14 1.27 12.15
N CYS A 47 0.97 1.72 11.54
CA CYS A 47 1.43 3.12 11.64
C CYS A 47 0.71 4.11 10.71
N GLY A 48 -0.05 3.64 9.72
CA GLY A 48 -0.78 4.50 8.78
C GLY A 48 0.07 5.35 7.82
N ALA A 49 1.41 5.26 7.87
CA ALA A 49 2.28 6.09 7.04
C ALA A 49 2.05 5.88 5.53
N CYS A 50 1.80 4.65 5.11
CA CYS A 50 1.56 4.30 3.71
C CYS A 50 0.26 4.91 3.15
N GLU A 51 -0.79 4.99 3.95
CA GLU A 51 -2.07 5.60 3.58
C GLU A 51 -1.92 7.13 3.47
N ASN A 52 -1.25 7.76 4.44
CA ASN A 52 -1.00 9.20 4.44
C ASN A 52 -0.08 9.65 3.29
N LEU A 53 0.95 8.86 2.99
CA LEU A 53 1.88 9.12 1.89
C LEU A 53 1.25 8.84 0.51
N CYS A 54 0.16 8.08 0.46
CA CYS A 54 -0.46 7.74 -0.81
C CYS A 54 -0.91 9.03 -1.50
N PRO A 55 -0.43 9.32 -2.72
CA PRO A 55 -0.82 10.52 -3.45
C PRO A 55 -2.15 10.35 -4.19
N ALA A 56 -2.70 9.12 -4.24
CA ALA A 56 -3.98 8.84 -4.89
C ALA A 56 -5.11 9.60 -4.18
N ARG A 57 -5.91 10.31 -4.96
CA ARG A 57 -7.05 11.10 -4.48
C ARG A 57 -8.24 10.86 -5.42
N PRO A 58 -9.48 10.91 -4.93
CA PRO A 58 -9.88 11.24 -3.54
C PRO A 58 -9.66 10.09 -2.55
N PHE A 59 -9.50 8.86 -3.03
CA PHE A 59 -9.25 7.69 -2.19
C PHE A 59 -7.80 7.22 -2.30
N SER A 60 -7.21 6.86 -1.16
CA SER A 60 -5.91 6.21 -1.12
C SER A 60 -5.99 4.81 -1.72
N ALA A 61 -4.93 4.37 -2.40
CA ALA A 61 -4.84 3.02 -2.96
C ALA A 61 -4.64 1.93 -1.89
N ILE A 62 -4.40 2.33 -0.64
CA ILE A 62 -4.14 1.48 0.51
C ILE A 62 -4.82 2.08 1.73
N TYR A 63 -5.37 1.21 2.58
CA TYR A 63 -5.98 1.56 3.85
C TYR A 63 -5.32 0.74 4.96
N VAL A 64 -5.06 1.36 6.10
CA VAL A 64 -4.53 0.69 7.30
C VAL A 64 -5.38 1.02 8.50
N GLU A 65 -5.85 0.00 9.21
CA GLU A 65 -6.37 0.20 10.56
C GLU A 65 -5.22 0.63 11.48
N GLY A 66 -5.17 1.92 11.78
CA GLY A 66 -4.18 2.50 12.68
C GLY A 66 -4.29 1.90 14.08
N HIS A 67 -3.16 1.53 14.69
CA HIS A 67 -3.12 1.05 16.06
C HIS A 67 -2.62 2.18 17.00
N GLU A 68 -3.34 2.45 18.09
CA GLU A 68 -2.94 3.45 19.10
C GLU A 68 -1.53 3.17 19.67
N ARG A 69 -1.17 1.89 19.76
CA ARG A 69 0.19 1.44 20.02
C ARG A 69 0.64 0.50 18.90
N HIS A 70 1.68 0.92 18.18
CA HIS A 70 2.26 0.12 17.11
C HIS A 70 2.62 -1.29 17.60
N ARG A 71 2.33 -2.31 16.78
CA ARG A 71 2.75 -3.68 17.10
C ARG A 71 4.27 -3.74 17.16
N ILE A 72 4.78 -4.53 18.10
CA ILE A 72 6.19 -4.88 18.18
C ILE A 72 6.31 -6.24 17.49
N ILE A 73 7.11 -6.28 16.42
CA ILE A 73 7.40 -7.50 15.65
C ILE A 73 8.83 -7.94 15.88
#